data_AF-A0A151TFM2-F1
#
_entry.id   AF-A0A151TFM2-F1
#
_cell.length_a   1.000
_cell.length_b   1.000
_cell.length_c   1.000
_cell.angle_alpha   90.00
_cell.angle_beta   90.00
_cell.angle_gamma   90.00
#
_symmetry.space_group_name_H-M   'P 1'
#
loop_
_entity.id
_entity.type
_entity.pdbx_description
1 polymer ?
#
loop_
_entity_poly.entity_id
_entity_poly.type
_entity_poly.pdbx_seq_one_letter_code
_entity_poly.pdbx_strand_id
1 'polypeptide(L)'
;MNNPRIFDFGGVIRNTNWVAGFAGFCGYTTMMNVELHVIYQGFQLAWNRGIHNLICESDSKSTLLLITQDLISSYLYVSYN
;
A
#
# COMPACT_ATOMS: atom_id res chain seq x y z
N MET A 1 -1.23 16.58 -8.30
CA MET A 1 -0.36 15.71 -7.47
C MET A 1 0.62 14.87 -8.32
N ASN A 2 1.05 15.33 -9.50
CA ASN A 2 1.92 14.56 -10.42
C ASN A 2 3.21 15.30 -10.77
N ASN A 3 3.87 15.93 -9.78
CA ASN A 3 5.22 16.43 -10.00
C ASN A 3 6.21 15.48 -9.32
N PRO A 4 7.09 14.80 -10.07
CA PRO A 4 8.09 13.93 -9.50
C PRO A 4 9.05 14.71 -8.58
N ARG A 5 9.39 14.10 -7.44
CA ARG A 5 10.41 14.59 -6.51
C ARG A 5 11.12 13.40 -5.88
N ILE A 6 12.18 13.68 -5.14
CA ILE A 6 12.81 12.69 -4.28
C ILE A 6 11.90 12.45 -3.07
N PHE A 7 11.57 11.17 -2.82
CA PHE A 7 10.73 10.78 -1.71
C PHE A 7 11.32 9.60 -0.93
N ASP A 8 11.09 9.63 0.37
CA ASP A 8 11.20 8.50 1.28
C ASP A 8 9.82 7.90 1.54
N PHE A 9 9.79 6.76 2.21
CA PHE A 9 8.56 6.07 2.53
C PHE A 9 8.65 5.30 3.85
N GLY A 10 7.51 5.01 4.46
CA GLY A 10 7.45 4.16 5.64
C GLY A 10 6.03 3.89 6.11
N GLY A 11 5.90 2.93 7.02
CA GLY A 11 4.62 2.52 7.57
C GLY A 11 4.78 1.58 8.77
N VAL A 12 3.64 1.27 9.39
CA VAL A 12 3.57 0.42 10.57
C VAL A 12 2.50 -0.65 10.40
N ILE A 13 2.79 -1.84 10.92
CA ILE A 13 1.83 -2.91 11.16
C ILE A 13 1.60 -2.93 12.66
N ARG A 14 0.35 -2.78 13.08
CA ARG A 14 -0.04 -2.73 14.49
C ARG A 14 -1.37 -3.42 14.73
N ASN A 15 -1.57 -3.89 15.95
CA ASN A 15 -2.86 -4.21 16.52
C ASN A 15 -3.11 -3.26 17.70
N THR A 16 -3.52 -3.77 18.87
CA THR A 16 -3.49 -2.99 20.12
C THR A 16 -2.09 -2.54 20.51
N ASN A 17 -1.05 -3.22 20.00
CA ASN A 17 0.36 -2.91 20.18
C ASN A 17 1.07 -2.78 18.81
N TRP A 18 2.28 -2.21 18.83
CA TRP A 18 3.18 -2.22 17.68
C TRP A 18 3.60 -3.65 17.34
N VAL A 19 3.47 -4.08 16.08
CA VAL A 19 3.94 -5.38 15.61
C VAL A 19 5.23 -5.24 14.80
N ALA A 20 5.24 -4.33 13.83
CA ALA A 20 6.42 -4.04 13.02
C ALA A 20 6.35 -2.65 12.38
N GLY A 21 7.51 -2.11 12.02
CA GLY A 21 7.63 -0.93 11.16
C GLY A 21 8.51 -1.22 9.96
N PHE A 22 8.37 -0.41 8.94
CA PHE A 22 9.22 -0.43 7.75
C PHE A 22 9.42 0.99 7.22
N ALA A 23 10.56 1.22 6.58
CA ALA A 23 10.91 2.47 5.94
C ALA A 23 11.92 2.22 4.83
N GLY A 24 12.01 3.14 3.88
CA GLY A 24 12.97 3.06 2.80
C GLY A 24 12.98 4.31 1.92
N PHE A 25 13.87 4.30 0.94
CA PHE A 25 14.02 5.36 -0.06
C PHE A 25 13.25 4.97 -1.32
N CYS A 26 12.40 5.87 -1.83
CA CYS A 26 11.60 5.62 -3.04
C CYS A 26 12.19 6.27 -4.30
N GLY A 27 13.29 7.01 -4.17
CA GLY A 27 13.94 7.66 -5.31
C GLY A 27 13.17 8.87 -5.85
N TYR A 28 13.50 9.25 -7.08
CA TYR A 28 12.81 10.32 -7.80
C TYR A 28 11.54 9.76 -8.46
N THR A 29 10.39 10.06 -7.87
CA THR A 29 9.10 9.49 -8.28
C THR A 29 7.93 10.43 -7.94
N THR A 30 6.70 10.06 -8.25
CA THR A 30 5.50 10.81 -7.88
C THR A 30 4.97 10.38 -6.52
N MET A 31 4.24 11.26 -5.82
CA MET A 31 3.61 10.92 -4.55
C MET A 31 2.68 9.70 -4.67
N MET A 32 1.92 9.60 -5.77
CA MET A 32 1.05 8.44 -6.03
C MET A 32 1.84 7.14 -6.04
N ASN A 33 3.00 7.11 -6.71
CA ASN A 33 3.85 5.92 -6.75
C ASN A 33 4.43 5.59 -5.37
N VAL A 34 4.79 6.60 -4.56
CA VAL A 34 5.27 6.39 -3.18
C VAL A 34 4.18 5.72 -2.36
N GLU A 35 2.97 6.27 -2.36
CA GLU A 35 1.85 5.74 -1.58
C GLU A 35 1.49 4.30 -1.98
N LEU A 36 1.44 4.01 -3.30
CA LEU A 36 1.24 2.64 -3.77
C LEU A 36 2.37 1.71 -3.34
N HIS A 37 3.62 2.19 -3.39
CA HIS A 37 4.78 1.43 -2.96
C HIS A 37 4.76 1.14 -1.45
N VAL A 38 4.37 2.11 -0.62
CA VAL A 38 4.21 1.92 0.84
C VAL A 38 3.22 0.80 1.13
N ILE A 39 2.05 0.83 0.48
CA ILE A 39 1.01 -0.19 0.67
C ILE A 39 1.55 -1.56 0.26
N TYR A 40 2.21 -1.65 -0.91
CA TYR A 40 2.81 -2.89 -1.39
C TYR A 40 3.85 -3.46 -0.40
N GLN A 41 4.77 -2.61 0.08
CA GLN A 41 5.79 -3.02 1.06
C GLN A 41 5.16 -3.48 2.38
N GLY A 42 4.15 -2.76 2.86
CA GLY A 42 3.39 -3.14 4.05
C GLY A 42 2.72 -4.51 3.91
N PHE A 43 2.10 -4.79 2.75
CA PHE A 43 1.46 -6.07 2.48
C PHE A 43 2.46 -7.21 2.34
N GLN A 44 3.56 -7.00 1.61
CA GLN A 44 4.63 -7.99 1.50
C GLN A 44 5.21 -8.33 2.88
N LEU A 45 5.40 -7.33 3.72
CA LEU A 45 5.89 -7.51 5.09
C LEU A 45 4.89 -8.27 5.98
N ALA A 46 3.60 -7.94 5.90
CA ALA A 46 2.55 -8.64 6.62
C ALA A 46 2.45 -10.11 6.17
N TRP A 47 2.45 -10.34 4.87
CA TRP A 47 2.39 -11.67 4.27
C TRP A 47 3.55 -12.55 4.69
N ASN A 48 4.78 -12.03 4.63
CA ASN A 48 5.98 -12.75 5.06
C ASN A 48 5.99 -13.06 6.56
N ARG A 49 5.16 -12.37 7.36
CA ARG A 49 4.95 -12.65 8.78
C ARG A 49 3.72 -13.52 9.07
N GLY A 50 3.04 -14.03 8.05
CA GLY A 50 1.82 -14.84 8.21
C GLY A 50 0.59 -14.04 8.62
N ILE A 51 0.61 -12.71 8.47
CA ILE A 51 -0.52 -11.83 8.77
C ILE A 51 -1.32 -11.63 7.49
N HIS A 52 -2.38 -12.42 7.32
CA HIS A 52 -3.21 -12.41 6.11
C HIS A 52 -4.51 -11.62 6.27
N ASN A 53 -4.89 -11.27 7.50
CA ASN A 53 -6.05 -10.41 7.77
C ASN A 53 -5.56 -9.08 8.33
N LEU A 54 -5.64 -8.03 7.51
CA LEU A 54 -5.17 -6.69 7.84
C LEU A 54 -6.12 -5.64 7.25
N ILE A 55 -6.20 -4.50 7.91
CA ILE A 55 -6.88 -3.30 7.39
C ILE A 55 -5.78 -2.32 6.98
N CYS A 56 -5.81 -1.89 5.73
CA CYS A 56 -4.89 -0.86 5.23
C CYS A 56 -5.47 0.52 5.51
N GLU A 57 -4.77 1.32 6.30
CA GLU A 57 -5.07 2.74 6.56
C GLU A 57 -4.07 3.60 5.79
N SER A 58 -4.55 4.53 4.96
CA SER A 58 -3.74 5.54 4.27
C SER A 58 -4.55 6.85 4.22
N ASP A 59 -3.87 7.99 4.32
CA ASP A 59 -4.46 9.32 4.15
C ASP A 59 -4.62 9.71 2.66
N SER A 60 -4.00 8.94 1.75
CA SER A 60 -4.14 9.12 0.31
C SER A 60 -5.42 8.46 -0.22
N LYS A 61 -6.51 9.22 -0.21
CA LYS A 61 -7.79 8.81 -0.83
C LYS A 61 -7.62 8.34 -2.29
N SER A 62 -6.75 9.00 -3.05
CA SER A 62 -6.53 8.66 -4.46
C SER A 62 -5.83 7.31 -4.63
N THR A 63 -4.88 6.99 -3.75
CA THR A 63 -4.20 5.69 -3.73
C THR A 63 -5.18 4.57 -3.34
N LEU A 64 -5.97 4.78 -2.28
CA LEU A 64 -7.00 3.82 -1.87
C LEU A 64 -8.03 3.58 -2.98
N LEU A 65 -8.44 4.63 -3.69
CA LEU A 65 -9.36 4.50 -4.82
C LEU A 65 -8.79 3.64 -5.95
N LEU A 66 -7.51 3.85 -6.31
CA LEU A 66 -6.87 3.10 -7.40
C LEU A 66 -6.84 1.60 -7.08
N ILE A 67 -6.35 1.23 -5.90
CA ILE A 67 -6.24 -0.19 -5.53
C ILE A 67 -7.59 -0.85 -5.33
N THR A 68 -8.60 -0.12 -4.82
CA THR A 68 -9.93 -0.71 -4.59
C THR A 68 -10.76 -0.82 -5.86
N GLN A 69 -10.66 0.15 -6.78
CA GLN A 69 -11.31 0.06 -8.09
C GLN A 69 -10.72 -1.06 -8.94
N ASP A 70 -9.38 -1.18 -8.97
CA ASP A 70 -8.71 -2.27 -9.68
C ASP A 70 -9.04 -3.63 -9.05
N LEU A 71 -9.12 -3.73 -7.72
CA LEU A 71 -9.58 -4.94 -7.03
C LEU A 71 -11.00 -5.31 -7.47
N ILE A 72 -11.95 -4.38 -7.42
CA ILE A 72 -13.34 -4.62 -7.85
C ILE A 72 -13.38 -5.11 -9.30
N SER A 73 -12.61 -4.48 -10.20
CA SER A 73 -12.53 -4.90 -11.60
C SER A 73 -11.96 -6.32 -11.75
N SER A 74 -10.90 -6.65 -11.00
CA SER A 74 -10.28 -7.98 -11.03
C SER A 74 -11.20 -9.08 -10.48
N TYR A 75 -11.93 -8.83 -9.38
CA TYR A 75 -12.90 -9.77 -8.82
C TYR A 75 -14.07 -10.04 -9.77
N LEU A 76 -14.56 -9.00 -10.45
CA LEU A 76 -15.57 -9.16 -11.48
C LEU A 76 -15.02 -10.02 -12.63
N TYR A 77 -13.82 -9.74 -13.13
CA TYR A 77 -13.21 -10.53 -14.22
C TYR A 77 -13.05 -12.03 -13.87
N VAL A 78 -12.60 -12.36 -12.66
CA VAL A 78 -12.47 -13.76 -12.21
C VAL A 78 -13.82 -14.45 -12.11
N SER A 79 -14.89 -13.72 -11.78
CA SER A 79 -16.24 -14.27 -11.61
C SER A 79 -16.97 -14.50 -12.94
N TYR A 80 -16.46 -13.97 -14.05
CA TYR A 80 -17.00 -14.15 -15.41
C TYR A 80 -16.25 -15.19 -16.26
N ASN A 81 -15.30 -15.93 -15.68
CA ASN A 81 -14.58 -17.05 -16.30
C ASN A 81 -14.79 -18.34 -15.50
#